data_AF-A0A7X7WZH7-F1
#
_entry.id   AF-A0A7X7WZH7-F1
#
_cell.length_a   1.000
_cell.length_b   1.000
_cell.length_c   1.000
_cell.angle_alpha   90.00
_cell.angle_beta   90.00
_cell.angle_gamma   90.00
#
_symmetry.space_group_name_H-M   'P 1'
#
loop_
_entity.id
_entity.type
_entity.pdbx_description
1 polymer ?
#
loop_
_entity_poly.entity_id
_entity_poly.type
_entity_poly.pdbx_seq_one_letter_code
_entity_poly.pdbx_strand_id
1 'polypeptide(L)'
;MHKKKCFGGVALIFAAVSMLLLGACNGKKSNAEAQGVATKTDLSQLKIGDYYYSDGTFSTKQDSSKTCVGVVFSLKTTSTQKKQGWSHGQIVALANAGAGEECEWGMLGKELGDPFGKYSWKNWKAASVIVNGYECSHASSVASYKAFKAAAKYMVELPAGKTSGWYIPAVGQWAEIIVNLGKVQFKKDGSFDANMALGNLSTVGLKKHFYWTSTQVDKNLAWYVDFATGVCSGDSKDTRNKVRCIAAI
;
A
#
# COMPACT_ATOMS: atom_id res chain seq x y z
N MET A 1 -4.62 72.77 -9.44
CA MET A 1 -3.32 72.21 -8.97
C MET A 1 -2.47 71.81 -10.17
N HIS A 2 -1.25 71.27 -9.96
CA HIS A 2 -0.24 70.98 -10.99
C HIS A 2 -0.67 69.95 -12.06
N LYS A 3 -0.30 70.11 -13.36
CA LYS A 3 0.89 69.56 -14.09
C LYS A 3 1.05 68.03 -13.95
N LYS A 4 1.42 67.21 -14.95
CA LYS A 4 1.80 67.36 -16.39
C LYS A 4 1.40 66.03 -17.12
N LYS A 5 1.88 65.50 -18.26
CA LYS A 5 3.00 65.77 -19.21
C LYS A 5 2.63 65.29 -20.64
N CYS A 6 2.79 66.15 -21.65
CA CYS A 6 2.77 65.78 -23.09
C CYS A 6 4.23 65.58 -23.59
N PHE A 7 4.59 65.01 -24.74
CA PHE A 7 3.87 64.41 -25.89
C PHE A 7 4.84 63.43 -26.62
N GLY A 8 4.40 62.76 -27.70
CA GLY A 8 5.27 62.16 -28.75
C GLY A 8 5.84 60.74 -28.51
N GLY A 9 6.24 60.01 -29.56
CA GLY A 9 6.26 60.36 -31.00
C GLY A 9 6.44 59.16 -31.94
N VAL A 10 6.29 59.39 -33.25
CA VAL A 10 6.31 58.36 -34.31
C VAL A 10 7.73 58.12 -34.84
N ALA A 11 8.06 56.86 -35.13
CA ALA A 11 9.13 56.50 -36.07
C ALA A 11 8.74 55.23 -36.86
N LEU A 12 8.78 55.31 -38.19
CA LEU A 12 8.57 54.21 -39.12
C LEU A 12 9.81 54.09 -40.01
N ILE A 13 10.47 52.94 -40.04
CA ILE A 13 11.67 52.70 -40.87
C ILE A 13 11.51 51.37 -41.61
N PHE A 14 11.92 51.35 -42.88
CA PHE A 14 11.76 50.23 -43.81
C PHE A 14 12.97 49.30 -43.86
N ALA A 15 12.68 48.04 -44.23
CA ALA A 15 13.49 47.11 -45.03
C ALA A 15 14.94 46.78 -44.66
N ALA A 16 15.19 45.48 -44.45
CA ALA A 16 16.18 44.74 -45.23
C ALA A 16 15.78 43.25 -45.30
N VAL A 17 15.83 42.65 -46.49
CA VAL A 17 15.83 41.18 -46.66
C VAL A 17 17.28 40.77 -46.92
N SER A 18 17.75 39.73 -46.24
CA SER A 18 19.02 39.07 -46.56
C SER A 18 18.83 37.56 -46.61
N MET A 19 19.45 36.91 -47.59
CA MET A 19 19.32 35.47 -47.83
C MET A 19 20.46 34.67 -47.18
N LEU A 20 20.14 33.42 -46.85
CA LEU A 20 21.01 32.26 -46.66
C LEU A 20 22.36 32.46 -45.91
N LEU A 21 22.50 31.70 -44.82
CA LEU A 21 23.66 30.83 -44.66
C LEU A 21 23.24 29.49 -44.05
N LEU A 22 23.64 28.39 -44.70
CA LEU A 22 23.28 27.02 -44.29
C LEU A 22 24.13 26.59 -43.08
N GLY A 23 23.67 26.90 -41.87
CA GLY A 23 24.25 26.43 -40.62
C GLY A 23 23.97 24.94 -40.39
N ALA A 24 24.84 24.07 -40.89
CA ALA A 24 24.79 22.62 -40.67
C ALA A 24 25.19 22.23 -39.23
N CYS A 25 24.45 22.71 -38.23
CA CYS A 25 24.63 22.31 -36.84
C CYS A 25 24.25 20.84 -36.67
N ASN A 26 25.25 19.99 -36.47
CA ASN A 26 25.13 18.54 -36.35
C ASN A 26 24.51 18.13 -35.00
N GLY A 27 23.25 18.49 -34.81
CA GLY A 27 22.49 18.26 -33.60
C GLY A 27 22.20 16.78 -33.42
N LYS A 28 23.05 16.09 -32.66
CA LYS A 28 22.69 14.82 -32.02
C LYS A 28 21.48 15.05 -31.12
N LYS A 29 20.28 14.92 -31.67
CA LYS A 29 19.08 14.61 -30.89
C LYS A 29 19.38 13.30 -30.19
N SER A 30 19.64 13.36 -28.89
CA SER A 30 19.61 12.18 -28.05
C SER A 30 18.18 11.66 -28.05
N ASN A 31 17.90 10.66 -28.89
CA ASN A 31 16.72 9.81 -28.76
C ASN A 31 16.84 9.01 -27.46
N ALA A 32 16.70 9.71 -26.33
CA ALA A 32 16.20 9.13 -25.10
C ALA A 32 14.71 8.86 -25.32
N GLU A 33 14.42 7.90 -26.21
CA GLU A 33 13.12 7.27 -26.27
C GLU A 33 12.81 6.76 -24.86
N ALA A 34 11.71 7.24 -24.30
CA ALA A 34 11.23 6.76 -23.02
C ALA A 34 10.77 5.31 -23.20
N GLN A 35 11.72 4.37 -23.10
CA GLN A 35 11.46 2.94 -23.14
C GLN A 35 10.46 2.62 -22.04
N GLY A 36 9.20 2.41 -22.45
CA GLY A 36 8.09 2.19 -21.54
C GLY A 36 8.36 1.03 -20.61
N VAL A 37 7.86 1.12 -19.38
CA VAL A 37 8.04 0.05 -18.40
C VAL A 37 7.31 -1.19 -18.92
N ALA A 38 8.06 -2.27 -19.13
CA ALA A 38 7.50 -3.52 -19.63
C ALA A 38 6.53 -4.13 -18.60
N THR A 39 5.22 -3.95 -18.85
CA THR A 39 4.15 -4.51 -18.02
C THR A 39 3.74 -5.90 -18.48
N LYS A 40 3.20 -6.69 -17.56
CA LYS A 40 2.85 -8.10 -17.73
C LYS A 40 1.41 -8.37 -17.30
N THR A 41 0.79 -9.39 -17.91
CA THR A 41 -0.55 -9.91 -17.55
C THR A 41 -0.52 -11.31 -16.95
N ASP A 42 0.51 -12.11 -17.27
CA ASP A 42 0.69 -13.48 -16.78
C ASP A 42 1.17 -13.47 -15.32
N LEU A 43 0.23 -13.70 -14.40
CA LEU A 43 0.45 -13.66 -12.95
C LEU A 43 1.37 -14.79 -12.45
N SER A 44 1.68 -15.81 -13.26
CA SER A 44 2.70 -16.82 -12.90
C SER A 44 4.12 -16.23 -12.84
N GLN A 45 4.33 -15.05 -13.44
CA GLN A 45 5.63 -14.36 -13.50
C GLN A 45 5.80 -13.28 -12.42
N LEU A 46 4.88 -13.17 -11.45
CA LEU A 46 4.93 -12.23 -10.33
C LEU A 46 6.17 -12.44 -9.46
N LYS A 47 6.68 -11.33 -8.92
CA LYS A 47 7.76 -11.30 -7.94
C LYS A 47 7.40 -10.42 -6.75
N ILE A 48 7.98 -10.76 -5.59
CA ILE A 48 7.96 -9.88 -4.43
C ILE A 48 8.59 -8.53 -4.83
N GLY A 49 7.87 -7.44 -4.56
CA GLY A 49 8.27 -6.08 -4.94
C GLY A 49 7.78 -5.61 -6.32
N ASP A 50 7.08 -6.45 -7.11
CA ASP A 50 6.41 -5.97 -8.33
C ASP A 50 5.26 -5.02 -7.98
N TYR A 51 5.10 -3.97 -8.79
CA TYR A 51 4.01 -2.99 -8.72
C TYR A 51 2.80 -3.54 -9.48
N TYR A 52 1.62 -3.50 -8.86
CA TYR A 52 0.37 -4.00 -9.43
C TYR A 52 -0.59 -2.85 -9.74
N TYR A 53 -1.25 -2.88 -10.90
CA TYR A 53 -2.05 -1.78 -11.44
C TYR A 53 -3.57 -2.07 -11.46
N SER A 54 -4.40 -1.04 -11.55
CA SER A 54 -5.87 -1.16 -11.56
C SER A 54 -6.45 -1.92 -12.77
N ASP A 55 -5.69 -2.09 -13.86
CA ASP A 55 -6.06 -2.95 -14.99
C ASP A 55 -5.72 -4.45 -14.77
N GLY A 56 -4.97 -4.76 -13.71
CA GLY A 56 -4.50 -6.09 -13.36
C GLY A 56 -3.27 -6.53 -14.13
N THR A 57 -2.53 -5.58 -14.71
CA THR A 57 -1.13 -5.78 -15.10
C THR A 57 -0.18 -5.54 -13.92
N PHE A 58 1.09 -5.89 -14.09
CA PHE A 58 2.14 -5.62 -13.11
C PHE A 58 3.52 -5.39 -13.77
N SER A 59 4.48 -4.83 -13.02
CA SER A 59 5.88 -4.68 -13.46
C SER A 59 6.87 -4.49 -12.30
N THR A 60 8.13 -4.90 -12.49
CA THR A 60 9.19 -4.82 -11.46
C THR A 60 9.76 -3.41 -11.23
N LYS A 61 9.51 -2.49 -12.17
CA LYS A 61 9.67 -1.04 -11.96
C LYS A 61 8.28 -0.41 -11.96
N GLN A 62 8.10 0.71 -11.26
CA GLN A 62 6.84 1.44 -11.31
C GLN A 62 6.71 2.17 -12.66
N ASP A 63 5.58 1.96 -13.33
CA ASP A 63 5.15 2.71 -14.50
C ASP A 63 4.36 3.93 -14.05
N SER A 64 4.85 5.14 -14.35
CA SER A 64 4.17 6.39 -13.99
C SER A 64 2.99 6.72 -14.90
N SER A 65 2.80 6.00 -16.02
CA SER A 65 1.64 6.14 -16.88
C SER A 65 0.41 5.35 -16.40
N LYS A 66 0.56 4.54 -15.34
CA LYS A 66 -0.47 3.59 -14.87
C LYS A 66 -0.81 3.77 -13.40
N THR A 67 -2.08 3.64 -13.07
CA THR A 67 -2.57 3.71 -11.67
C THR A 67 -2.12 2.48 -10.89
N CYS A 68 -0.99 2.61 -10.17
CA CYS A 68 -0.53 1.59 -9.23
C CYS A 68 -1.43 1.56 -7.99
N VAL A 69 -1.86 0.37 -7.60
CA VAL A 69 -2.82 0.16 -6.50
C VAL A 69 -2.20 -0.57 -5.30
N GLY A 70 -1.11 -1.31 -5.52
CA GLY A 70 -0.36 -1.96 -4.45
C GLY A 70 0.95 -2.60 -4.92
N VAL A 71 1.74 -3.09 -3.97
CA VAL A 71 3.00 -3.81 -4.21
C VAL A 71 2.87 -5.25 -3.71
N VAL A 72 3.35 -6.21 -4.50
CA VAL A 72 3.31 -7.65 -4.19
C VAL A 72 4.22 -7.95 -3.00
N PHE A 73 3.65 -8.35 -1.86
CA PHE A 73 4.42 -8.74 -0.67
C PHE A 73 4.55 -10.26 -0.49
N SER A 74 3.68 -11.05 -1.12
CA SER A 74 3.68 -12.51 -1.00
C SER A 74 3.26 -13.17 -2.32
N LEU A 75 3.86 -14.33 -2.61
CA LEU A 75 3.51 -15.22 -3.73
C LEU A 75 2.72 -16.45 -3.24
N LYS A 76 1.95 -16.25 -2.16
CA LYS A 76 1.11 -17.27 -1.52
C LYS A 76 -0.26 -16.68 -1.23
N THR A 77 -1.28 -17.52 -1.30
CA THR A 77 -2.65 -17.22 -0.89
C THR A 77 -3.24 -18.39 -0.08
N THR A 78 -4.24 -18.12 0.75
CA THR A 78 -4.89 -19.13 1.61
C THR A 78 -5.69 -20.14 0.78
N SER A 79 -6.00 -21.30 1.35
CA SER A 79 -6.88 -22.29 0.71
C SER A 79 -8.27 -21.74 0.40
N THR A 80 -8.74 -20.73 1.13
CA THR A 80 -10.00 -20.01 0.87
C THR A 80 -9.87 -19.12 -0.37
N GLN A 81 -8.78 -18.34 -0.46
CA GLN A 81 -8.50 -17.45 -1.58
C GLN A 81 -8.29 -18.23 -2.89
N LYS A 82 -7.58 -19.36 -2.83
CA LYS A 82 -7.38 -20.25 -3.99
C LYS A 82 -8.69 -20.83 -4.53
N LYS A 83 -9.67 -21.13 -3.67
CA LYS A 83 -11.02 -21.56 -4.09
C LYS A 83 -11.82 -20.47 -4.80
N GLN A 84 -11.45 -19.20 -4.65
CA GLN A 84 -12.03 -18.05 -5.36
C GLN A 84 -11.21 -17.63 -6.59
N GLY A 85 -10.15 -18.39 -6.95
CA GLY A 85 -9.28 -18.11 -8.09
C GLY A 85 -8.06 -17.21 -7.78
N TRP A 86 -7.99 -16.60 -6.60
CA TRP A 86 -6.86 -15.74 -6.19
C TRP A 86 -5.72 -16.63 -5.68
N SER A 87 -4.86 -17.06 -6.60
CA SER A 87 -3.91 -18.16 -6.41
C SER A 87 -2.43 -17.78 -6.52
N HIS A 88 -2.13 -16.55 -6.96
CA HIS A 88 -0.79 -16.14 -7.38
C HIS A 88 -0.04 -15.32 -6.32
N GLY A 89 -0.75 -14.52 -5.52
CA GLY A 89 -0.08 -13.72 -4.50
C GLY A 89 -0.98 -12.76 -3.72
N GLN A 90 -0.33 -11.84 -3.00
CA GLN A 90 -1.00 -10.80 -2.22
C GLN A 90 -0.26 -9.47 -2.36
N ILE A 91 -1.04 -8.39 -2.51
CA ILE A 91 -0.56 -7.01 -2.60
C ILE A 91 -0.92 -6.21 -1.35
N VAL A 92 -0.07 -5.27 -0.97
CA VAL A 92 -0.36 -4.27 0.07
C VAL A 92 -0.69 -2.93 -0.57
N ALA A 93 -1.75 -2.28 -0.06
CA ALA A 93 -2.21 -0.99 -0.55
C ALA A 93 -1.15 0.11 -0.41
N LEU A 94 -1.17 1.12 -1.29
CA LEU A 94 -0.25 2.27 -1.22
C LEU A 94 -0.65 3.34 -0.18
N ALA A 95 -1.92 3.38 0.23
CA ALA A 95 -2.41 4.30 1.26
C ALA A 95 -3.10 3.55 2.42
N ASN A 96 -3.29 4.27 3.53
CA ASN A 96 -4.10 3.80 4.64
C ASN A 96 -5.60 3.93 4.30
N ALA A 97 -6.41 3.05 4.89
CA ALA A 97 -7.86 3.17 4.84
C ALA A 97 -8.37 4.33 5.71
N GLY A 98 -9.66 4.67 5.60
CA GLY A 98 -10.27 5.75 6.39
C GLY A 98 -9.62 7.13 6.17
N ALA A 99 -9.18 7.43 4.95
CA ALA A 99 -8.39 8.62 4.60
C ALA A 99 -7.06 8.80 5.38
N GLY A 100 -6.59 7.76 6.08
CA GLY A 100 -5.39 7.82 6.92
C GLY A 100 -5.65 8.16 8.39
N GLU A 101 -6.90 8.32 8.78
CA GLU A 101 -7.28 8.48 10.18
C GLU A 101 -7.01 7.24 11.04
N GLU A 102 -6.90 7.47 12.35
CA GLU A 102 -6.77 6.40 13.34
C GLU A 102 -8.12 6.01 13.91
N CYS A 103 -8.36 4.72 14.11
CA CYS A 103 -9.63 4.20 14.58
C CYS A 103 -9.43 3.04 15.55
N GLU A 104 -10.46 2.78 16.36
CA GLU A 104 -10.49 1.61 17.24
C GLU A 104 -10.54 0.31 16.44
N TRP A 105 -9.96 -0.75 16.98
CA TRP A 105 -10.23 -2.10 16.50
C TRP A 105 -11.72 -2.42 16.75
N GLY A 106 -12.19 -2.19 17.98
CA GLY A 106 -13.56 -2.39 18.41
C GLY A 106 -13.74 -2.14 19.91
N MET A 107 -14.91 -2.50 20.44
CA MET A 107 -15.19 -2.35 21.87
C MET A 107 -14.50 -3.43 22.73
N LEU A 108 -14.16 -3.05 23.96
CA LEU A 108 -13.65 -3.96 25.00
C LEU A 108 -14.73 -4.95 25.48
N GLY A 109 -14.31 -5.95 26.25
CA GLY A 109 -15.19 -6.92 26.90
C GLY A 109 -15.81 -7.98 25.97
N LYS A 110 -15.77 -7.80 24.64
CA LYS A 110 -16.30 -8.76 23.67
C LYS A 110 -15.19 -9.52 22.93
N GLU A 111 -15.17 -10.83 23.14
CA GLU A 111 -14.42 -11.78 22.31
C GLU A 111 -15.28 -12.14 21.08
N LEU A 112 -14.66 -12.17 19.89
CA LEU A 112 -15.26 -12.72 18.69
C LEU A 112 -14.95 -14.22 18.59
N GLY A 113 -15.92 -15.02 18.16
CA GLY A 113 -15.72 -16.44 17.81
C GLY A 113 -15.09 -16.59 16.42
N ASP A 114 -15.30 -17.74 15.78
CA ASP A 114 -14.74 -18.01 14.45
C ASP A 114 -15.11 -16.93 13.41
N PRO A 115 -14.19 -16.56 12.51
CA PRO A 115 -12.84 -17.13 12.30
C PRO A 115 -11.74 -16.51 13.18
N PHE A 116 -12.07 -15.65 14.16
CA PHE A 116 -11.08 -14.90 14.94
C PHE A 116 -10.27 -15.76 15.92
N GLY A 117 -10.78 -16.93 16.26
CA GLY A 117 -10.11 -17.92 17.11
C GLY A 117 -9.73 -17.40 18.49
N LYS A 118 -8.93 -18.20 19.21
CA LYS A 118 -8.34 -17.82 20.49
C LYS A 118 -6.82 -17.80 20.41
N TYR A 119 -6.28 -16.75 19.76
CA TYR A 119 -4.85 -16.47 19.72
C TYR A 119 -4.37 -15.70 20.96
N SER A 120 -5.02 -15.95 22.10
CA SER A 120 -4.59 -15.49 23.43
C SER A 120 -3.24 -16.10 23.79
N TRP A 121 -2.56 -15.49 24.77
CA TRP A 121 -1.14 -15.67 25.09
C TRP A 121 -0.23 -14.97 24.08
N LYS A 122 0.70 -14.15 24.60
CA LYS A 122 1.54 -13.21 23.84
C LYS A 122 2.67 -13.87 23.03
N ASN A 123 2.42 -15.04 22.46
CA ASN A 123 3.42 -15.82 21.73
C ASN A 123 3.44 -15.41 20.26
N TRP A 124 4.37 -14.50 19.91
CA TRP A 124 4.66 -14.09 18.54
C TRP A 124 4.76 -15.27 17.56
N LYS A 125 5.38 -16.40 17.95
CA LYS A 125 5.53 -17.59 17.08
C LYS A 125 4.19 -18.24 16.72
N ALA A 126 3.19 -18.18 17.61
CA ALA A 126 1.85 -18.69 17.34
C ALA A 126 1.01 -17.70 16.51
N ALA A 127 1.19 -16.40 16.73
CA ALA A 127 0.47 -15.35 16.03
C ALA A 127 0.97 -15.12 14.58
N SER A 128 2.29 -15.11 14.37
CA SER A 128 2.92 -14.83 13.07
C SER A 128 2.67 -15.86 11.96
N VAL A 129 2.05 -17.00 12.28
CA VAL A 129 1.58 -17.98 11.27
C VAL A 129 0.10 -17.79 10.90
N ILE A 130 -0.60 -16.84 11.53
CA ILE A 130 -2.03 -16.59 11.30
C ILE A 130 -2.22 -15.65 10.11
N VAL A 131 -2.84 -16.18 9.06
CA VAL A 131 -3.01 -15.51 7.75
C VAL A 131 -4.48 -15.42 7.31
N ASN A 132 -5.43 -15.55 8.24
CA ASN A 132 -6.87 -15.58 8.02
C ASN A 132 -7.53 -14.19 7.84
N GLY A 133 -6.77 -13.18 7.41
CA GLY A 133 -7.24 -11.79 7.42
C GLY A 133 -8.40 -11.52 6.48
N TYR A 134 -8.51 -12.30 5.39
CA TYR A 134 -9.63 -12.24 4.46
C TYR A 134 -10.91 -12.76 5.13
N GLU A 135 -10.83 -13.93 5.75
CA GLU A 135 -11.92 -14.59 6.46
C GLU A 135 -12.42 -13.72 7.62
N CYS A 136 -11.51 -13.18 8.44
CA CYS A 136 -11.83 -12.24 9.50
C CYS A 136 -12.54 -10.98 8.98
N SER A 137 -12.08 -10.42 7.85
CA SER A 137 -12.68 -9.18 7.32
C SER A 137 -14.07 -9.36 6.71
N HIS A 138 -14.40 -10.58 6.26
CA HIS A 138 -15.70 -10.92 5.69
C HIS A 138 -16.67 -11.56 6.70
N ALA A 139 -16.26 -11.71 7.97
CA ALA A 139 -17.13 -12.20 9.02
C ALA A 139 -18.24 -11.17 9.35
N SER A 140 -19.50 -11.60 9.36
CA SER A 140 -20.63 -10.72 9.71
C SER A 140 -20.52 -10.10 11.11
N SER A 141 -19.77 -10.74 12.01
CA SER A 141 -19.52 -10.28 13.38
C SER A 141 -18.71 -8.98 13.48
N VAL A 142 -17.93 -8.60 12.46
CA VAL A 142 -17.19 -7.31 12.42
C VAL A 142 -17.96 -6.17 11.77
N ALA A 143 -19.22 -6.37 11.35
CA ALA A 143 -20.05 -5.33 10.73
C ALA A 143 -20.27 -4.07 11.60
N SER A 144 -19.98 -4.12 12.90
CA SER A 144 -19.97 -2.95 13.79
C SER A 144 -18.59 -2.31 14.03
N TYR A 145 -17.49 -3.05 13.81
CA TYR A 145 -16.13 -2.74 14.27
C TYR A 145 -15.43 -1.69 13.39
N LYS A 146 -14.76 -0.70 14.01
CA LYS A 146 -14.28 0.51 13.31
C LYS A 146 -13.14 0.24 12.33
N ALA A 147 -12.12 -0.54 12.71
CA ALA A 147 -11.01 -0.90 11.81
C ALA A 147 -11.47 -1.69 10.58
N PHE A 148 -12.39 -2.64 10.75
CA PHE A 148 -12.95 -3.44 9.66
C PHE A 148 -13.85 -2.60 8.74
N LYS A 149 -14.67 -1.69 9.30
CA LYS A 149 -15.41 -0.68 8.53
C LYS A 149 -14.51 0.25 7.74
N ALA A 150 -13.31 0.59 8.24
CA ALA A 150 -12.36 1.40 7.50
C ALA A 150 -11.84 0.65 6.27
N ALA A 151 -11.44 -0.61 6.42
CA ALA A 151 -10.99 -1.46 5.32
C ALA A 151 -12.10 -1.69 4.27
N ALA A 152 -13.32 -2.04 4.71
CA ALA A 152 -14.48 -2.22 3.82
C ALA A 152 -14.95 -0.94 3.10
N LYS A 153 -14.45 0.24 3.50
CA LYS A 153 -14.68 1.53 2.83
C LYS A 153 -13.47 2.03 2.05
N TYR A 154 -12.45 1.21 1.83
CA TYR A 154 -11.25 1.62 1.09
C TYR A 154 -11.47 1.53 -0.42
N MET A 155 -11.88 2.65 -1.02
CA MET A 155 -12.36 2.77 -2.41
C MET A 155 -11.26 2.84 -3.48
N VAL A 156 -10.04 2.32 -3.24
CA VAL A 156 -9.05 2.19 -4.31
C VAL A 156 -9.47 1.04 -5.22
N GLU A 157 -9.80 1.33 -6.47
CA GLU A 157 -10.31 0.33 -7.40
C GLU A 157 -9.30 -0.79 -7.64
N LEU A 158 -9.79 -2.04 -7.58
CA LEU A 158 -9.04 -3.24 -7.92
C LEU A 158 -9.60 -3.85 -9.20
N PRO A 159 -8.78 -4.58 -9.98
CA PRO A 159 -9.23 -5.20 -11.22
C PRO A 159 -10.42 -6.15 -10.98
N ALA A 160 -11.56 -5.84 -11.58
CA ALA A 160 -12.82 -6.55 -11.35
C ALA A 160 -12.68 -8.06 -11.62
N GLY A 161 -13.18 -8.89 -10.70
CA GLY A 161 -13.14 -10.35 -10.79
C GLY A 161 -11.76 -11.01 -10.60
N LYS A 162 -10.64 -10.26 -10.64
CA LYS A 162 -9.29 -10.82 -10.51
C LYS A 162 -8.74 -10.86 -9.08
N THR A 163 -9.42 -10.22 -8.11
CA THR A 163 -8.87 -9.97 -6.77
C THR A 163 -9.90 -10.21 -5.66
N SER A 164 -9.42 -10.37 -4.43
CA SER A 164 -10.26 -10.55 -3.23
C SER A 164 -11.05 -9.33 -2.76
N GLY A 165 -10.89 -8.17 -3.41
CA GLY A 165 -11.16 -6.88 -2.76
C GLY A 165 -10.17 -6.58 -1.62
N TRP A 166 -10.27 -5.39 -1.04
CA TRP A 166 -9.42 -4.96 0.06
C TRP A 166 -9.92 -5.47 1.42
N TYR A 167 -8.99 -5.97 2.23
CA TYR A 167 -9.26 -6.46 3.58
C TYR A 167 -8.12 -6.11 4.55
N ILE A 168 -8.36 -6.23 5.86
CA ILE A 168 -7.36 -5.92 6.89
C ILE A 168 -6.50 -7.18 7.16
N PRO A 169 -5.16 -7.11 6.99
CA PRO A 169 -4.24 -8.24 7.14
C PRO A 169 -4.25 -8.83 8.55
N ALA A 170 -4.17 -10.16 8.65
CA ALA A 170 -3.81 -10.83 9.90
C ALA A 170 -2.33 -10.60 10.23
N VAL A 171 -1.93 -10.85 11.47
CA VAL A 171 -0.57 -10.52 11.95
C VAL A 171 0.54 -11.32 11.26
N GLY A 172 0.26 -12.52 10.73
CA GLY A 172 1.19 -13.25 9.86
C GLY A 172 1.33 -12.66 8.45
N GLN A 173 0.27 -12.03 7.91
CA GLN A 173 0.35 -11.31 6.63
C GLN A 173 1.15 -10.01 6.78
N TRP A 174 1.01 -9.33 7.93
CA TRP A 174 1.93 -8.24 8.32
C TRP A 174 3.38 -8.73 8.46
N ALA A 175 3.61 -9.92 9.02
CA ALA A 175 4.95 -10.50 9.10
C ALA A 175 5.56 -10.72 7.70
N GLU A 176 4.78 -11.23 6.73
CA GLU A 176 5.24 -11.35 5.33
C GLU A 176 5.54 -9.98 4.69
N ILE A 177 4.73 -8.92 4.93
CA ILE A 177 5.06 -7.55 4.47
C ILE A 177 6.42 -7.08 5.01
N ILE A 178 6.64 -7.23 6.31
CA ILE A 178 7.82 -6.69 7.01
C ILE A 178 9.08 -7.47 6.63
N VAL A 179 9.00 -8.79 6.46
CA VAL A 179 10.14 -9.60 5.99
C VAL A 179 10.41 -9.38 4.51
N ASN A 180 9.40 -9.49 3.65
CA ASN A 180 9.60 -9.58 2.20
C ASN A 180 9.82 -8.21 1.54
N LEU A 181 9.09 -7.18 1.98
CA LEU A 181 9.26 -5.81 1.47
C LEU A 181 10.11 -4.95 2.40
N GLY A 182 10.00 -5.11 3.72
CA GLY A 182 10.87 -4.42 4.68
C GLY A 182 12.33 -4.93 4.72
N LYS A 183 12.57 -6.16 4.23
CA LYS A 183 13.89 -6.83 4.16
C LYS A 183 14.58 -7.02 5.51
N VAL A 184 13.79 -7.11 6.58
CA VAL A 184 14.28 -7.37 7.96
C VAL A 184 13.89 -8.78 8.41
N GLN A 185 14.43 -9.22 9.54
CA GLN A 185 14.01 -10.45 10.21
C GLN A 185 13.41 -10.14 11.58
N PHE A 186 12.43 -10.94 11.98
CA PHE A 186 11.88 -10.90 13.33
C PHE A 186 12.74 -11.70 14.30
N LYS A 187 12.97 -11.14 15.49
CA LYS A 187 13.51 -11.88 16.64
C LYS A 187 12.42 -12.79 17.23
N LYS A 188 12.83 -13.67 18.16
CA LYS A 188 11.94 -14.66 18.82
C LYS A 188 10.77 -14.02 19.60
N ASP A 189 10.91 -12.76 20.01
CA ASP A 189 9.94 -11.97 20.77
C ASP A 189 8.92 -11.20 19.90
N GLY A 190 9.10 -11.16 18.59
CA GLY A 190 8.26 -10.36 17.67
C GLY A 190 8.78 -8.95 17.40
N SER A 191 9.99 -8.61 17.85
CA SER A 191 10.67 -7.36 17.49
C SER A 191 11.44 -7.45 16.17
N PHE A 192 11.59 -6.32 15.48
CA PHE A 192 12.27 -6.16 14.19
C PHE A 192 12.93 -4.77 14.09
N ASP A 193 13.80 -4.54 13.10
CA ASP A 193 14.36 -3.20 12.85
C ASP A 193 13.34 -2.32 12.10
N ALA A 194 12.62 -1.47 12.84
CA ALA A 194 11.64 -0.55 12.25
C ALA A 194 12.25 0.49 11.31
N ASN A 195 13.50 0.93 11.53
CA ASN A 195 14.13 1.94 10.68
C ASN A 195 14.51 1.34 9.32
N MET A 196 15.13 0.16 9.32
CA MET A 196 15.46 -0.58 8.11
C MET A 196 14.20 -1.04 7.35
N ALA A 197 13.18 -1.50 8.08
CA ALA A 197 11.90 -1.87 7.48
C ALA A 197 11.22 -0.67 6.80
N LEU A 198 11.08 0.48 7.48
CA LEU A 198 10.47 1.68 6.90
C LEU A 198 11.27 2.28 5.73
N GLY A 199 12.60 2.16 5.75
CA GLY A 199 13.43 2.58 4.61
C GLY A 199 13.05 1.85 3.32
N ASN A 200 12.90 0.51 3.39
CA ASN A 200 12.47 -0.30 2.25
C ASN A 200 10.96 -0.20 1.94
N LEU A 201 10.10 -0.03 2.97
CA LEU A 201 8.64 0.11 2.84
C LEU A 201 8.19 1.53 2.44
N SER A 202 9.13 2.42 2.09
CA SER A 202 8.86 3.77 1.61
C SER A 202 8.01 3.79 0.33
N THR A 203 8.19 2.80 -0.57
CA THR A 203 7.40 2.64 -1.80
C THR A 203 5.91 2.37 -1.56
N VAL A 204 5.56 1.82 -0.39
CA VAL A 204 4.17 1.60 0.03
C VAL A 204 3.72 2.66 1.04
N GLY A 205 4.45 3.76 1.25
CA GLY A 205 4.00 4.89 2.07
C GLY A 205 3.67 4.52 3.53
N LEU A 206 4.36 3.54 4.11
CA LEU A 206 4.31 3.26 5.54
C LEU A 206 5.19 4.25 6.32
N LYS A 207 4.83 4.51 7.58
CA LYS A 207 5.46 5.53 8.45
C LYS A 207 5.55 5.02 9.89
N LYS A 208 6.20 5.78 10.76
CA LYS A 208 6.26 5.54 12.22
C LYS A 208 4.89 5.76 12.87
N HIS A 209 4.00 4.78 12.72
CA HIS A 209 2.68 4.69 13.33
C HIS A 209 2.42 3.27 13.82
N PHE A 210 1.33 3.12 14.57
CA PHE A 210 0.75 1.84 14.95
C PHE A 210 -0.29 1.42 13.90
N TYR A 211 -0.33 0.14 13.56
CA TYR A 211 -1.23 -0.39 12.53
C TYR A 211 -1.98 -1.62 13.03
N TRP A 212 -3.31 -1.63 12.88
CA TRP A 212 -4.12 -2.80 13.24
C TRP A 212 -3.85 -4.01 12.35
N THR A 213 -3.98 -5.18 12.95
CA THR A 213 -4.19 -6.45 12.25
C THR A 213 -5.62 -6.93 12.50
N SER A 214 -6.12 -7.88 11.72
CA SER A 214 -7.41 -8.53 11.98
C SER A 214 -7.35 -9.64 13.04
N THR A 215 -6.17 -9.95 13.59
CA THR A 215 -5.98 -11.04 14.55
C THR A 215 -6.33 -10.57 15.97
N GLN A 216 -7.39 -11.16 16.54
CA GLN A 216 -7.77 -10.96 17.95
C GLN A 216 -6.76 -11.61 18.90
N VAL A 217 -6.54 -11.05 20.08
CA VAL A 217 -5.82 -11.71 21.19
C VAL A 217 -6.83 -12.32 22.17
N ASP A 218 -7.75 -11.51 22.69
CA ASP A 218 -8.78 -11.90 23.65
C ASP A 218 -9.98 -10.94 23.59
N LYS A 219 -10.83 -10.88 24.63
CA LYS A 219 -11.99 -9.98 24.70
C LYS A 219 -11.65 -8.47 24.71
N ASN A 220 -10.46 -8.09 25.17
CA ASN A 220 -10.00 -6.70 25.33
C ASN A 220 -8.89 -6.33 24.34
N LEU A 221 -8.05 -7.30 23.94
CA LEU A 221 -6.84 -7.05 23.16
C LEU A 221 -6.94 -7.54 21.69
N ALA A 222 -6.26 -6.84 20.78
CA ALA A 222 -6.05 -7.23 19.39
C ALA A 222 -4.58 -7.03 18.98
N TRP A 223 -4.09 -7.82 18.01
CA TRP A 223 -2.72 -7.68 17.52
C TRP A 223 -2.56 -6.43 16.65
N TYR A 224 -1.46 -5.73 16.83
CA TYR A 224 -1.03 -4.57 16.04
C TYR A 224 0.46 -4.65 15.68
N VAL A 225 0.87 -3.82 14.74
CA VAL A 225 2.28 -3.58 14.39
C VAL A 225 2.69 -2.18 14.83
N ASP A 226 3.80 -2.09 15.55
CA ASP A 226 4.47 -0.86 15.93
C ASP A 226 5.66 -0.59 15.00
N PHE A 227 5.55 0.40 14.11
CA PHE A 227 6.66 0.90 13.29
C PHE A 227 7.41 2.10 13.92
N ALA A 228 7.04 2.55 15.11
CA ALA A 228 7.82 3.51 15.89
C ALA A 228 8.94 2.81 16.68
N THR A 229 8.64 1.67 17.32
CA THR A 229 9.60 0.88 18.11
C THR A 229 10.07 -0.42 17.44
N GLY A 230 9.30 -0.99 16.51
CA GLY A 230 9.64 -2.22 15.80
C GLY A 230 9.22 -3.48 16.55
N VAL A 231 7.93 -3.62 16.87
CA VAL A 231 7.37 -4.82 17.50
C VAL A 231 5.97 -5.15 16.99
N CYS A 232 5.66 -6.43 16.85
CA CYS A 232 4.29 -6.91 16.74
C CYS A 232 3.83 -7.40 18.12
N SER A 233 2.78 -6.81 18.68
CA SER A 233 2.24 -7.23 19.98
C SER A 233 0.73 -7.01 20.09
N GLY A 234 0.16 -7.13 21.29
CA GLY A 234 -1.28 -6.95 21.55
C GLY A 234 -1.57 -5.63 22.25
N ASP A 235 -2.51 -4.85 21.71
CA ASP A 235 -2.94 -3.54 22.20
C ASP A 235 -4.45 -3.54 22.49
N SER A 236 -4.92 -2.59 23.30
CA SER A 236 -6.33 -2.48 23.71
C SER A 236 -7.21 -2.12 22.52
N LYS A 237 -8.31 -2.86 22.31
CA LYS A 237 -9.16 -2.70 21.11
C LYS A 237 -9.71 -1.28 20.92
N ASP A 238 -9.75 -0.49 21.98
CA ASP A 238 -10.21 0.88 22.04
C ASP A 238 -9.12 1.96 21.85
N THR A 239 -7.84 1.60 21.67
CA THR A 239 -6.83 2.55 21.19
C THR A 239 -7.08 2.93 19.73
N ARG A 240 -6.51 4.04 19.26
CA ARG A 240 -6.69 4.51 17.89
C ARG A 240 -5.42 4.26 17.07
N ASN A 241 -5.45 3.23 16.22
CA ASN A 241 -4.34 2.87 15.33
C ASN A 241 -4.75 2.97 13.84
N LYS A 242 -3.78 3.02 12.93
CA LYS A 242 -4.01 3.10 11.47
C LYS A 242 -4.53 1.76 10.93
N VAL A 243 -5.21 1.78 9.78
CA VAL A 243 -5.54 0.57 9.00
C VAL A 243 -4.86 0.63 7.64
N ARG A 244 -4.12 -0.44 7.31
CA ARG A 244 -3.53 -0.66 5.97
C ARG A 244 -4.17 -1.90 5.37
N CYS A 245 -4.70 -1.80 4.15
CA CYS A 245 -5.35 -2.93 3.50
C CYS A 245 -4.36 -3.78 2.70
N ILE A 246 -4.74 -5.05 2.50
CA ILE A 246 -4.14 -5.97 1.53
C ILE A 246 -5.24 -6.59 0.66
N ALA A 247 -4.85 -7.16 -0.48
CA ALA A 247 -5.73 -7.95 -1.36
C ALA A 247 -4.97 -9.16 -1.91
N ALA A 248 -5.67 -10.26 -2.19
CA ALA A 248 -5.15 -11.43 -2.88
C ALA A 248 -5.43 -11.36 -4.39
N ILE A 249 -4.54 -11.97 -5.18
CA ILE A 249 -4.51 -12.04 -6.66
C ILE A 249 -4.08 -13.44 -7.15
#